data_AF-A0A1H7UZN2-F1
#
_entry.id   AF-A0A1H7UZN2-F1
#
_cell.length_a   1.000
_cell.length_b   1.000
_cell.length_c   1.000
_cell.angle_alpha   90.00
_cell.angle_beta   90.00
_cell.angle_gamma   90.00
#
_symmetry.space_group_name_H-M   'P 1'
#
loop_
_entity.id
_entity.type
_entity.pdbx_description
1 polymer ?
#
loop_
_entity_poly.entity_id
_entity_poly.type
_entity_poly.pdbx_seq_one_letter_code
_entity_poly.pdbx_strand_id
1 'polypeptide(L)' 'MASEIEVPPHVVSEGSTIRHATLREEHVVTELTEEVVRTKRADGTTFVYPRSEIALALSMGRFEIVSS' A
#
# COMPACT_ATOMS: atom_id res chain seq x y z
N MET A 1 15.99 -6.35 23.37
CA MET A 1 15.96 -6.90 22.00
C MET A 1 14.80 -6.21 21.31
N ALA A 2 15.08 -5.21 20.48
CA ALA A 2 14.05 -4.64 19.63
C ALA A 2 13.79 -5.69 18.55
N SER A 3 12.58 -6.24 18.51
CA SER A 3 12.15 -7.01 17.35
C SER A 3 12.12 -6.04 16.18
N GLU A 4 13.19 -6.03 15.38
CA GLU A 4 13.11 -5.56 14.01
C GLU A 4 12.02 -6.39 13.35
N ILE A 5 10.86 -5.77 13.21
CA ILE A 5 9.80 -6.29 12.37
C ILE A 5 10.40 -6.20 10.97
N GLU A 6 10.98 -7.30 10.48
CA GLU A 6 11.34 -7.48 9.09
C GLU A 6 10.04 -7.38 8.29
N VAL A 7 9.64 -6.16 7.95
CA VAL A 7 8.56 -5.92 6.99
C VAL A 7 9.09 -6.47 5.67
N PRO A 8 8.49 -7.53 5.11
CA PRO A 8 9.03 -8.17 3.91
C PRO A 8 9.14 -7.10 2.81
N PRO A 9 10.31 -6.95 2.15
CA PRO A 9 10.60 -5.81 1.28
C PRO A 9 9.78 -5.74 -0.02
N HIS A 10 8.76 -6.58 -0.21
CA HIS A 10 8.11 -6.81 -1.51
C HIS A 10 6.58 -6.84 -1.45
N VAL A 11 5.96 -6.07 -0.56
CA VAL A 11 4.50 -6.18 -0.39
C VAL A 11 3.80 -5.53 -1.59
N VAL A 12 4.25 -4.35 -2.06
CA VAL A 12 3.53 -3.61 -3.11
C VAL A 12 4.43 -3.34 -4.31
N SER A 13 3.92 -3.59 -5.52
CA SER A 13 4.55 -3.26 -6.79
C SER A 13 3.72 -2.22 -7.55
N GLU A 14 4.36 -1.54 -8.52
CA GLU A 14 3.62 -0.72 -9.48
C GLU A 14 2.66 -1.61 -10.29
N GLY A 15 1.42 -1.18 -10.45
CA GLY A 15 0.33 -1.95 -11.05
C GLY A 15 -0.46 -2.82 -10.07
N SER A 16 0.04 -3.04 -8.85
CA SER A 16 -0.69 -3.79 -7.83
C SER A 16 -1.91 -3.03 -7.33
N THR A 17 -2.96 -3.74 -6.96
CA THR A 17 -4.17 -3.17 -6.36
C THR A 17 -4.19 -3.45 -4.87
N ILE A 18 -4.21 -2.37 -4.07
CA ILE A 18 -4.42 -2.42 -2.63
C ILE A 18 -5.87 -2.05 -2.31
N ARG A 19 -6.46 -2.70 -1.30
CA ARG A 19 -7.81 -2.44 -0.83
C ARG A 19 -7.78 -2.02 0.63
N HIS A 20 -8.44 -0.92 0.96
CA HIS A 20 -8.63 -0.51 2.35
C HIS A 20 -9.64 -1.44 3.03
N ALA A 21 -9.25 -2.15 4.08
CA ALA A 21 -10.09 -3.17 4.71
C ALA A 21 -11.38 -2.58 5.30
N THR A 22 -11.30 -1.41 5.94
CA THR A 22 -12.45 -0.72 6.56
C THR A 22 -13.40 -0.10 5.55
N LEU A 23 -12.88 0.63 4.56
CA LEU A 23 -13.69 1.38 3.59
C LEU A 23 -14.06 0.54 2.36
N ARG A 24 -13.43 -0.62 2.18
CA ARG A 24 -13.52 -1.48 0.99
C ARG A 24 -13.21 -0.74 -0.32
N GLU A 25 -12.35 0.27 -0.22
CA GLU A 25 -11.94 1.08 -1.36
C GLU A 25 -10.69 0.48 -2.01
N GLU A 26 -10.77 0.26 -3.32
CA GLU A 26 -9.67 -0.29 -4.12
C GLU A 26 -8.87 0.84 -4.78
N HIS A 27 -7.56 0.72 -4.65
CA HIS A 27 -6.60 1.69 -5.14
C HIS A 27 -5.53 0.95 -5.94
N VAL A 28 -5.30 1.37 -7.18
CA VAL A 28 -4.24 0.84 -8.04
C VAL A 28 -2.97 1.63 -7.81
N VAL A 29 -1.86 0.96 -7.53
CA VAL A 29 -0.55 1.59 -7.35
C VAL A 29 -0.05 2.00 -8.72
N THR A 30 0.09 3.30 -8.94
CA THR A 30 0.51 3.86 -10.22
C THR A 30 1.98 4.26 -10.23
N GLU A 31 2.56 4.49 -9.05
CA GLU A 31 3.95 4.87 -8.89
C GLU A 31 4.46 4.38 -7.55
N LEU A 32 5.67 3.80 -7.52
CA LEU A 32 6.30 3.34 -6.30
C LEU A 32 7.75 3.80 -6.26
N THR A 33 8.07 4.68 -5.31
CA THR A 33 9.45 5.13 -5.05
C THR A 33 9.95 4.57 -3.71
N GLU A 34 11.18 4.91 -3.32
CA GLU A 34 11.73 4.54 -2.03
C GLU A 34 11.00 5.22 -0.86
N GLU A 35 10.44 6.41 -1.09
CA GLU A 35 9.82 7.23 -0.05
C GLU A 35 8.30 7.21 -0.09
N VAL A 36 7.69 7.08 -1.27
CA VAL A 36 6.24 7.25 -1.44
C VAL A 36 5.62 6.19 -2.36
N VAL A 37 4.33 5.94 -2.13
CA VAL A 37 3.46 5.14 -2.99
C VAL A 37 2.34 6.03 -3.50
N ARG A 38 2.25 6.19 -4.82
CA ARG A 38 1.12 6.85 -5.46
C ARG A 38 0.11 5.79 -5.87
N THR A 39 -1.14 6.04 -5.49
CA THR A 39 -2.25 5.16 -5.83
C THR A 39 -3.37 5.94 -6.48
N LYS A 40 -4.15 5.27 -7.32
CA LYS A 40 -5.28 5.86 -8.05
C LYS A 40 -6.52 5.00 -7.86
N ARG A 41 -7.62 5.65 -7.53
CA ARG A 41 -8.95 5.01 -7.41
C ARG A 41 -9.63 4.89 -8.77
N ALA A 42 -10.66 4.05 -8.82
CA ALA A 42 -11.51 3.88 -10.00
C ALA A 42 -12.21 5.18 -10.45
N ASP A 43 -12.49 6.09 -9.52
CA ASP A 43 -13.08 7.42 -9.79
C ASP A 43 -12.07 8.43 -10.39
N GLY A 44 -10.80 8.03 -10.54
CA GLY A 44 -9.72 8.87 -11.04
C GLY A 44 -8.96 9.65 -9.96
N THR A 45 -9.41 9.62 -8.71
CA THR A 45 -8.76 10.31 -7.59
C THR A 45 -7.41 9.67 -7.30
N THR A 46 -6.38 10.50 -7.15
CA THR A 46 -5.01 10.06 -6.86
C THR A 46 -4.65 10.39 -5.41
N PHE A 47 -4.05 9.42 -4.72
CA PHE A 47 -3.57 9.54 -3.35
C PHE A 47 -2.08 9.23 -3.30
N VAL A 48 -1.35 9.98 -2.48
CA VAL A 48 0.08 9.74 -2.24
C VAL A 48 0.25 9.43 -0.77
N TYR A 49 0.88 8.30 -0.48
CA TYR A 49 1.15 7.85 0.88
C TYR A 49 2.65 7.66 1.07
N PRO A 50 3.21 7.93 2.26
CA PRO A 50 4.56 7.48 2.59
C PRO A 50 4.65 5.95 2.48
N ARG A 51 5.76 5.45 1.92
CA ARG A 51 6.00 4.01 1.77
C ARG A 51 5.97 3.29 3.12
N SER A 52 6.52 3.92 4.16
CA SER A 52 6.49 3.43 5.53
C SER A 52 5.07 3.28 6.09
N GLU A 53 4.17 4.22 5.79
CA GLU A 53 2.76 4.14 6.23
C GLU A 53 2.00 3.01 5.54
N ILE A 54 2.20 2.84 4.23
CA ILE A 54 1.59 1.73 3.48
C ILE A 54 2.08 0.39 4.02
N ALA A 55 3.39 0.25 4.20
CA ALA A 55 4.01 -0.94 4.78
C ALA A 55 3.43 -1.26 6.18
N LEU A 56 3.31 -0.25 7.05
CA LEU A 56 2.72 -0.41 8.37
C LEU A 56 1.24 -0.79 8.28
N ALA A 57 0.47 -0.12 7.41
CA ALA A 57 -0.95 -0.35 7.27
C ALA A 57 -1.26 -1.75 6.68
N LEU A 58 -0.42 -2.27 5.78
CA LEU A 58 -0.47 -3.66 5.31
C LEU A 58 -0.15 -4.63 6.45
N SER A 59 0.91 -4.36 7.22
CA SER A 59 1.30 -5.18 8.38
C SER A 59 0.21 -5.23 9.45
N MET A 60 -0.55 -4.13 9.60
CA MET A 60 -1.69 -4.03 10.53
C MET A 60 -3.01 -4.58 9.95
N GLY A 61 -3.04 -5.05 8.70
CA GLY A 61 -4.27 -5.49 8.03
C GLY A 61 -5.27 -4.37 7.72
N ARG A 62 -4.84 -3.10 7.73
CA ARG A 62 -5.65 -1.95 7.30
C ARG A 62 -5.75 -1.87 5.78
N PHE A 63 -4.69 -2.26 5.10
CA PHE A 63 -4.70 -2.52 3.66
C PHE A 63 -4.44 -3.99 3.40
N GLU A 64 -4.99 -4.47 2.29
CA GLU A 64 -4.77 -5.81 1.77
C GLU A 64 -4.42 -5.70 0.29
N ILE A 65 -3.55 -6.58 -0.20
CA ILE A 65 -3.29 -6.67 -1.64
C ILE A 65 -4.30 -7.61 -2.23
N VAL A 66 -5.09 -7.09 -3.16
CA VAL A 66 -6.12 -7.86 -3.88
C VAL A 66 -5.62 -8.30 -5.26
N SER A 67 -4.60 -7.64 -5.82
CA SER A 67 -3.94 -8.04 -7.06
C SER A 67 -2.49 -7.57 -7.04
N SER A 68 -1.54 -8.41 -7.46
CA SER A 68 -0.10 -8.09 -7.53
C SER A 68 0.38 -8.00 -8.96
#